data_AF-A0A1A8C3C8-F1
#
_entry.id   AF-A0A1A8C3C8-F1
#
_cell.length_a   1.000
_cell.length_b   1.000
_cell.length_c   1.000
_cell.angle_alpha   90.00
_cell.angle_beta   90.00
_cell.angle_gamma   90.00
#
_symmetry.space_group_name_H-M   'P 1'
#
loop_
_entity.id
_entity.type
_entity.pdbx_description
1 polymer ?
#
loop_
_entity_poly.entity_id
_entity_poly.type
_entity_poly.pdbx_seq_one_letter_code
_entity_poly.pdbx_strand_id
1 'polypeptide(L)'
;MAQLEPRIIKGLHVNFAPPSTLGLPLALSLMFGWWFPRLFGFTDMDIQRLYPCMEKLVKESVAESGYMHIQATKPDTVGRALNDSPVGLAAYILEKFSTWTCHDFRDLEDGGLTRKFTLDDLLTNVMIYWTSGCIVSSMRFYKENFGKGLDQPHSKMPVHVPTGFACFPNEVMHSPKLWVKQKYHNLVAFSPMACGGHFAAMEEPQLMAEDLQKFIKTIEKKTKQP
;
A
#
# COMPACT_ATOMS: atom_id res chain seq x y z
N MET A 1 -12.66 -6.74 7.46
CA MET A 1 -13.21 -6.52 8.81
C MET A 1 -14.21 -5.37 8.86
N ALA A 2 -13.83 -4.11 8.58
CA ALA A 2 -14.74 -2.95 8.59
C ALA A 2 -16.01 -3.09 7.73
N GLN A 3 -15.89 -3.82 6.62
CA GLN A 3 -16.99 -4.20 5.73
C GLN A 3 -17.91 -5.29 6.30
N LEU A 4 -17.34 -6.26 7.02
CA LEU A 4 -18.07 -7.44 7.51
C LEU A 4 -18.80 -7.12 8.83
N GLU A 5 -18.15 -6.36 9.71
CA GLU A 5 -18.64 -6.05 11.06
C GLU A 5 -18.69 -4.53 11.33
N PRO A 6 -19.43 -3.75 10.53
CA PRO A 6 -19.45 -2.29 10.65
C PRO A 6 -20.06 -1.78 11.98
N ARG A 7 -20.81 -2.63 12.70
CA ARG A 7 -21.39 -2.30 14.01
C ARG A 7 -20.37 -2.35 15.15
N ILE A 8 -19.34 -3.19 15.00
CA ILE A 8 -18.30 -3.40 16.02
C ILE A 8 -17.11 -2.48 15.75
N ILE A 9 -16.75 -2.29 14.48
CA ILE A 9 -15.60 -1.49 14.08
C ILE A 9 -15.93 0.01 14.17
N LYS A 10 -15.37 0.68 15.18
CA LYS A 10 -15.59 2.11 15.45
C LYS A 10 -14.83 3.06 14.51
N GLY A 11 -13.75 2.57 13.90
CA GLY A 11 -12.95 3.33 12.94
C GLY A 11 -11.94 2.45 12.22
N LEU A 12 -11.51 2.89 11.05
CA LEU A 12 -10.49 2.25 10.23
C LEU A 12 -9.40 3.27 9.91
N HIS A 13 -8.14 2.94 10.18
CA HIS A 13 -7.00 3.73 9.74
C HIS A 13 -6.18 2.89 8.77
N VAL A 14 -5.86 3.45 7.60
CA VAL A 14 -5.13 2.77 6.53
C VAL A 14 -4.09 3.73 5.94
N ASN A 15 -2.93 3.20 5.56
CA ASN A 15 -1.90 3.92 4.81
C ASN A 15 -1.76 3.42 3.36
N PHE A 16 -2.48 2.37 2.99
CA PHE A 16 -2.53 1.82 1.63
C PHE A 16 -3.97 1.57 1.20
N ALA A 17 -4.37 2.14 0.06
CA ALA A 17 -5.76 2.13 -0.40
C ALA A 17 -5.84 1.99 -1.93
N PRO A 18 -5.64 0.77 -2.47
CA PRO A 18 -5.72 0.55 -3.90
C PRO A 18 -7.10 0.94 -4.47
N PRO A 19 -7.17 1.44 -5.72
CA PRO A 19 -8.44 1.79 -6.35
C PRO A 19 -9.35 0.56 -6.41
N SER A 20 -10.59 0.72 -5.95
CA SER A 20 -11.57 -0.35 -5.82
C SER A 20 -12.13 -0.84 -7.15
N THR A 21 -12.39 0.09 -8.07
CA THR A 21 -13.05 -0.15 -9.35
C THR A 21 -12.60 0.87 -10.38
N LEU A 22 -12.50 0.44 -11.64
CA LEU A 22 -12.30 1.35 -12.76
C LEU A 22 -13.60 2.08 -13.13
N GLY A 23 -14.15 2.82 -12.17
CA GLY A 23 -15.37 3.59 -12.36
C GLY A 23 -15.17 4.81 -13.26
N LEU A 24 -16.28 5.36 -13.77
CA LEU A 24 -16.27 6.57 -14.61
C LEU A 24 -15.45 7.73 -14.00
N PRO A 25 -15.55 8.06 -12.69
CA PRO A 25 -14.76 9.14 -12.11
C PRO A 25 -13.25 8.85 -12.11
N LEU A 26 -12.84 7.58 -11.93
CA LEU A 26 -11.44 7.19 -11.99
C LEU A 26 -10.91 7.36 -13.42
N ALA A 27 -11.62 6.80 -14.40
CA ALA A 27 -11.25 6.89 -15.81
C ALA A 27 -11.16 8.34 -16.30
N LEU A 28 -12.15 9.18 -15.97
CA LEU A 28 -12.13 10.60 -16.30
C LEU A 28 -10.98 11.33 -15.60
N SER A 29 -10.70 11.00 -14.33
CA SER A 29 -9.60 11.61 -13.60
C SER A 29 -8.24 11.26 -14.22
N LEU A 30 -8.06 10.04 -14.71
CA LEU A 30 -6.83 9.61 -15.40
C LEU A 30 -6.67 10.28 -16.77
N MET A 31 -7.77 10.42 -17.53
CA MET A 31 -7.72 11.05 -18.85
C MET A 31 -7.54 12.56 -18.75
N PHE A 32 -8.28 13.24 -17.89
CA PHE A 32 -8.40 14.70 -17.88
C PHE A 32 -7.71 15.39 -16.70
N GLY A 33 -7.22 14.64 -15.71
CA GLY A 33 -6.60 15.18 -14.50
C GLY A 33 -5.36 16.03 -14.76
N TRP A 34 -4.59 15.74 -15.81
CA TRP A 34 -3.45 16.56 -16.23
C TRP A 34 -3.86 17.97 -16.65
N TRP A 35 -4.91 18.09 -17.48
CA TRP A 35 -5.38 19.39 -17.99
C TRP A 35 -6.27 20.14 -17.00
N PHE A 36 -7.03 19.40 -16.18
CA PHE A 36 -8.00 19.97 -15.26
C PHE A 36 -7.83 19.42 -13.83
N PRO A 37 -6.65 19.58 -13.18
CA PRO A 37 -6.36 18.98 -11.87
C PRO A 37 -7.35 19.41 -10.79
N ARG A 38 -7.74 20.70 -10.80
CA ARG A 38 -8.70 21.26 -9.84
C ARG A 38 -10.09 20.63 -9.93
N LEU A 39 -10.52 20.16 -11.09
CA LEU A 39 -11.81 19.49 -11.27
C LEU A 39 -11.88 18.18 -10.48
N PHE A 40 -10.75 17.49 -10.35
CA PHE A 40 -10.64 16.21 -9.64
C PHE A 40 -10.10 16.35 -8.22
N GLY A 41 -9.82 17.58 -7.77
CA GLY A 41 -9.19 17.85 -6.49
C GLY A 41 -7.76 17.31 -6.38
N PHE A 42 -7.06 17.20 -7.52
CA PHE A 42 -5.67 16.76 -7.58
C PHE A 42 -4.72 17.86 -7.09
N THR A 43 -3.75 17.43 -6.31
CA THR A 43 -2.59 18.18 -5.85
C THR A 43 -1.42 18.00 -6.81
N ASP A 44 -0.36 18.79 -6.64
CA ASP A 44 0.86 18.65 -7.46
C ASP A 44 1.49 17.25 -7.30
N MET A 45 1.43 16.68 -6.09
CA MET A 45 1.85 15.29 -5.83
C MET A 45 1.02 14.28 -6.63
N ASP A 46 -0.31 14.46 -6.69
CA ASP A 46 -1.17 13.59 -7.49
C ASP A 46 -0.75 13.63 -8.97
N ILE A 47 -0.47 14.82 -9.49
CA ILE A 47 -0.02 14.98 -10.88
C ILE A 47 1.33 14.31 -11.12
N GLN A 48 2.31 14.56 -10.24
CA GLN A 48 3.65 13.98 -10.36
C GLN A 48 3.65 12.44 -10.27
N ARG A 49 2.81 11.86 -9.41
CA ARG A 49 2.76 10.41 -9.19
C ARG A 49 1.88 9.68 -10.20
N LEU A 50 0.88 10.33 -10.78
CA LEU A 50 -0.02 9.71 -11.74
C LEU A 50 0.40 9.89 -13.19
N TYR A 51 1.13 10.96 -13.54
CA TYR A 51 1.42 11.31 -14.92
C TYR A 51 2.92 11.28 -15.27
N PRO A 52 3.28 10.84 -16.49
CA PRO A 52 2.41 10.31 -17.54
C PRO A 52 1.82 8.93 -17.19
N CYS A 53 0.49 8.77 -17.29
CA CYS A 53 -0.23 7.57 -16.81
C CYS A 53 0.32 6.25 -17.35
N MET A 54 0.69 6.20 -18.63
CA MET A 54 1.22 4.97 -19.23
C MET A 54 2.56 4.55 -18.63
N GLU A 55 3.39 5.51 -18.25
CA GLU A 55 4.68 5.22 -17.63
C GLU A 55 4.49 4.85 -16.17
N LYS A 56 3.83 5.72 -15.40
CA LYS A 56 3.67 5.60 -13.95
C LYS A 56 2.72 4.49 -13.51
N LEU A 57 1.63 4.26 -14.23
CA LEU A 57 0.61 3.30 -13.80
C LEU A 57 0.67 1.96 -14.52
N VAL A 58 1.24 1.93 -15.73
CA VAL A 58 1.30 0.69 -16.53
C VAL A 58 2.71 0.13 -16.55
N LYS A 59 3.72 0.88 -17.05
CA LYS A 59 5.09 0.35 -17.16
C LYS A 59 5.70 0.02 -15.80
N GLU A 60 5.62 0.95 -14.84
CA GLU A 60 6.13 0.73 -13.47
C GLU A 60 5.39 -0.45 -12.81
N SER A 61 4.06 -0.52 -12.92
CA SER A 61 3.29 -1.65 -12.39
C SER A 61 3.69 -3.00 -12.99
N VAL A 62 3.97 -3.07 -14.30
CA VAL A 62 4.43 -4.30 -14.94
C VAL A 62 5.84 -4.68 -14.46
N ALA A 63 6.74 -3.70 -14.33
CA ALA A 63 8.09 -3.92 -13.83
C ALA A 63 8.09 -4.46 -12.39
N GLU A 64 7.18 -3.97 -11.54
CA GLU A 64 7.19 -4.24 -10.10
C GLU A 64 6.28 -5.40 -9.67
N SER A 65 5.39 -5.90 -10.54
CA SER A 65 4.39 -6.92 -10.18
C SER A 65 4.84 -8.38 -10.38
N GLY A 66 6.07 -8.62 -10.84
CA GLY A 66 6.57 -9.98 -11.09
C GLY A 66 6.47 -10.91 -9.87
N TYR A 67 6.81 -10.40 -8.68
CA TYR A 67 6.70 -11.12 -7.41
C TYR A 67 5.24 -11.56 -7.15
N MET A 68 4.29 -10.65 -7.35
CA MET A 68 2.86 -10.89 -7.13
C MET A 68 2.35 -11.96 -8.10
N HIS A 69 2.77 -11.90 -9.37
CA HIS A 69 2.32 -12.84 -10.39
C HIS A 69 2.77 -14.29 -10.11
N ILE A 70 4.05 -14.49 -9.77
CA ILE A 70 4.55 -15.84 -9.45
C ILE A 70 3.96 -16.37 -8.14
N GLN A 71 3.76 -15.51 -7.13
CA GLN A 71 3.14 -15.91 -5.86
C GLN A 71 1.64 -16.22 -6.02
N ALA A 72 0.93 -15.51 -6.89
CA ALA A 72 -0.49 -15.75 -7.17
C ALA A 72 -0.73 -17.07 -7.94
N THR A 73 0.29 -17.63 -8.58
CA THR A 73 0.12 -18.79 -9.47
C THR A 73 0.85 -20.04 -8.98
N LYS A 74 2.12 -19.92 -8.58
CA LYS A 74 3.03 -21.02 -8.21
C LYS A 74 3.79 -20.75 -6.89
N PRO A 75 3.10 -20.38 -5.79
CA PRO A 75 3.75 -20.01 -4.54
C PRO A 75 4.61 -21.14 -3.95
N ASP A 76 4.11 -22.38 -4.00
CA ASP A 76 4.82 -23.58 -3.54
C ASP A 76 6.12 -23.87 -4.31
N THR A 77 6.20 -23.46 -5.57
CA THR A 77 7.41 -23.64 -6.39
C THR A 77 8.48 -22.64 -6.01
N VAL A 78 8.18 -21.33 -6.07
CA VAL A 78 9.15 -20.28 -5.75
C VAL A 78 9.52 -20.29 -4.27
N GLY A 79 8.54 -20.49 -3.38
CA GLY A 79 8.78 -20.48 -1.94
C GLY A 79 9.64 -21.66 -1.45
N ARG A 80 9.67 -22.79 -2.17
CA ARG A 80 10.56 -23.92 -1.82
C ARG A 80 12.03 -23.52 -1.96
N ALA A 81 12.38 -22.80 -3.04
CA ALA A 81 13.74 -22.31 -3.25
C ALA A 81 14.14 -21.27 -2.21
N LEU A 82 13.21 -20.40 -1.80
CA LEU A 82 13.46 -19.37 -0.78
C LEU A 82 13.65 -19.98 0.62
N ASN A 83 12.92 -21.06 0.96
CA ASN A 83 13.13 -21.76 2.23
C ASN A 83 14.45 -22.54 2.30
N ASP A 84 15.07 -22.86 1.16
CA ASP A 84 16.32 -23.64 1.11
C ASP A 84 17.57 -22.75 1.10
N SER A 85 17.42 -21.46 0.77
CA SER A 85 18.54 -20.52 0.66
C SER A 85 18.30 -19.24 1.48
N PRO A 86 19.04 -19.01 2.58
CA PRO A 86 18.88 -17.81 3.39
C PRO A 86 19.26 -16.54 2.61
N VAL A 87 20.24 -16.63 1.70
CA VAL A 87 20.61 -15.53 0.79
C VAL A 87 19.49 -15.26 -0.22
N GLY A 88 18.89 -16.32 -0.77
CA GLY A 88 17.75 -16.19 -1.67
C GLY A 88 16.54 -15.54 -1.00
N LEU A 89 16.21 -15.96 0.23
CA LEU A 89 15.15 -15.36 1.03
C LEU A 89 15.43 -13.89 1.33
N ALA A 90 16.63 -13.57 1.83
CA ALA A 90 17.02 -12.21 2.15
C ALA A 90 16.94 -11.30 0.91
N ALA A 91 17.52 -11.71 -0.23
CA ALA A 91 17.46 -10.92 -1.46
C ALA A 91 16.01 -10.66 -1.90
N TYR A 92 15.15 -11.68 -1.85
CA TYR A 92 13.76 -11.58 -2.27
C TYR A 92 12.92 -10.64 -1.39
N ILE A 93 13.19 -10.61 -0.09
CA ILE A 93 12.48 -9.72 0.86
C ILE A 93 13.07 -8.31 0.83
N LEU A 94 14.40 -8.19 0.89
CA LEU A 94 15.08 -6.90 1.03
C LEU A 94 14.96 -6.03 -0.21
N GLU A 95 14.86 -6.61 -1.41
CA GLU A 95 14.55 -5.83 -2.62
C GLU A 95 13.26 -5.00 -2.45
N LYS A 96 12.25 -5.54 -1.75
CA LYS A 96 11.01 -4.78 -1.46
C LYS A 96 11.24 -3.64 -0.48
N PHE A 97 12.08 -3.84 0.54
CA PHE A 97 12.51 -2.77 1.45
C PHE A 97 13.31 -1.67 0.74
N SER A 98 13.97 -1.95 -0.38
CA SER A 98 14.57 -0.93 -1.23
C SER A 98 13.49 -0.18 -2.01
N THR A 99 12.87 -0.86 -2.98
CA THR A 99 12.00 -0.24 -3.98
C THR A 99 10.76 0.42 -3.38
N TRP A 100 10.14 -0.22 -2.38
CA TRP A 100 8.89 0.29 -1.79
C TRP A 100 9.09 1.37 -0.73
N THR A 101 10.34 1.64 -0.35
CA THR A 101 10.72 2.80 0.48
C THR A 101 10.92 4.02 -0.39
N CYS A 102 11.66 3.87 -1.49
CA CYS A 102 11.82 4.89 -2.51
C CYS A 102 12.20 4.25 -3.84
N HIS A 103 11.47 4.60 -4.91
CA HIS A 103 11.67 4.02 -6.23
C HIS A 103 13.06 4.32 -6.82
N ASP A 104 13.68 5.44 -6.41
CA ASP A 104 15.02 5.87 -6.82
C ASP A 104 16.12 4.99 -6.20
N PHE A 105 15.81 4.20 -5.15
CA PHE A 105 16.80 3.32 -4.53
C PHE A 105 17.21 2.14 -5.40
N ARG A 106 16.41 1.79 -6.42
CA ARG A 106 16.72 0.73 -7.38
C ARG A 106 17.97 1.01 -8.21
N ASP A 107 18.31 2.28 -8.39
CA ASP A 107 19.49 2.71 -9.17
C ASP A 107 20.75 2.85 -8.30
N LEU A 108 20.63 2.61 -6.98
CA LEU A 108 21.76 2.61 -6.05
C LEU A 108 22.42 1.24 -6.00
N GLU A 109 23.75 1.22 -5.97
CA GLU A 109 24.54 -0.02 -5.87
C GLU A 109 24.20 -0.85 -4.62
N ASP A 110 23.91 -0.18 -3.50
CA ASP A 110 23.55 -0.80 -2.22
C ASP A 110 22.04 -0.96 -2.01
N GLY A 111 21.23 -0.58 -3.02
CA GLY A 111 19.77 -0.57 -2.93
C GLY A 111 19.22 0.39 -1.87
N GLY A 112 20.02 1.30 -1.30
CA GLY A 112 19.58 2.26 -0.28
C GLY A 112 19.02 1.64 1.01
N LEU A 113 19.28 0.36 1.28
CA LEU A 113 18.63 -0.41 2.36
C LEU A 113 18.82 0.20 3.74
N THR A 114 20.00 0.77 4.00
CA THR A 114 20.35 1.35 5.32
C THR A 114 20.05 2.84 5.45
N ARG A 115 19.35 3.44 4.48
CA ARG A 115 18.98 4.87 4.53
C ARG A 115 17.86 5.15 5.53
N LYS A 116 16.97 4.16 5.74
CA LYS A 116 15.77 4.28 6.58
C LYS A 116 15.68 3.22 7.67
N PHE A 117 16.39 2.11 7.52
CA PHE A 117 16.34 0.98 8.45
C PHE A 117 17.75 0.62 8.90
N THR A 118 17.87 0.06 10.10
CA THR A 118 19.11 -0.62 10.48
C THR A 118 19.15 -2.01 9.85
N LEU A 119 20.35 -2.58 9.69
CA LEU A 119 20.48 -3.96 9.25
C LEU A 119 19.82 -4.94 10.22
N ASP A 120 19.84 -4.65 11.52
CA ASP A 120 19.19 -5.49 12.53
C ASP A 120 17.67 -5.50 12.35
N ASP A 121 17.04 -4.37 12.05
CA ASP A 121 15.59 -4.33 11.80
C ASP A 121 15.21 -5.14 10.56
N LEU A 122 15.98 -4.96 9.48
CA LEU A 122 15.78 -5.68 8.22
C LEU A 122 15.98 -7.19 8.39
N LEU A 123 17.08 -7.59 9.02
CA LEU A 123 17.38 -9.00 9.27
C LEU A 123 16.42 -9.60 10.29
N THR A 124 15.91 -8.84 11.27
CA THR A 124 14.84 -9.31 12.15
C THR A 124 13.60 -9.71 11.36
N ASN A 125 13.19 -8.88 10.39
CA ASN A 125 12.07 -9.23 9.51
C ASN A 125 12.36 -10.51 8.71
N VAL A 126 13.54 -10.62 8.08
CA VAL A 126 13.96 -11.82 7.34
C VAL A 126 13.99 -13.06 8.26
N MET A 127 14.47 -12.92 9.49
CA MET A 127 14.58 -14.01 10.46
C MET A 127 13.23 -14.53 10.92
N ILE A 128 12.20 -13.69 10.97
CA ILE A 128 10.82 -14.15 11.21
C ILE A 128 10.40 -15.13 10.11
N TYR A 129 10.66 -14.84 8.84
CA TYR A 129 10.37 -15.74 7.73
C TYR A 129 11.25 -17.00 7.74
N TRP A 130 12.55 -16.84 7.98
CA TRP A 130 13.53 -17.92 7.95
C TRP A 130 13.27 -18.96 9.04
N THR A 131 13.18 -18.53 10.29
CA THR A 131 13.05 -19.43 11.45
C THR A 131 11.70 -20.11 11.52
N SER A 132 10.64 -19.48 11.01
CA SER A 132 9.32 -20.11 10.94
C SER A 132 9.10 -20.94 9.67
N GLY A 133 9.96 -20.80 8.65
CA GLY A 133 9.79 -21.45 7.35
C GLY A 133 8.52 -20.99 6.61
N CYS A 134 7.94 -19.84 6.97
CA CYS A 134 6.59 -19.47 6.57
C CYS A 134 6.48 -18.78 5.20
N ILE A 135 7.59 -18.63 4.44
CA ILE A 135 7.56 -17.93 3.14
C ILE A 135 6.60 -18.57 2.13
N VAL A 136 6.48 -19.90 2.10
CA VAL A 136 5.52 -20.58 1.22
C VAL A 136 4.08 -20.27 1.64
N SER A 137 3.79 -20.34 2.94
CA SER A 137 2.44 -20.06 3.46
C SER A 137 2.03 -18.60 3.29
N SER A 138 2.96 -17.64 3.43
CA SER A 138 2.68 -16.23 3.18
C SER A 138 2.35 -15.98 1.71
N MET A 139 3.08 -16.62 0.79
CA MET A 139 2.85 -16.50 -0.65
C MET A 139 1.52 -17.14 -1.11
N ARG A 140 1.04 -18.20 -0.44
CA ARG A 140 -0.27 -18.80 -0.75
C ARG A 140 -1.42 -17.82 -0.55
N PHE A 141 -1.26 -16.80 0.31
CA PHE A 141 -2.24 -15.71 0.41
C PHE A 141 -2.49 -15.05 -0.96
N TYR A 142 -1.44 -14.84 -1.75
CA TYR A 142 -1.58 -14.27 -3.09
C TYR A 142 -2.36 -15.19 -4.02
N LYS A 143 -2.10 -16.49 -3.97
CA LYS A 143 -2.83 -17.47 -4.80
C LYS A 143 -4.32 -17.48 -4.49
N GLU A 144 -4.68 -17.43 -3.22
CA GLU A 144 -6.10 -17.46 -2.82
C GLU A 144 -6.84 -16.16 -3.16
N ASN A 145 -6.16 -15.01 -3.09
CA ASN A 145 -6.81 -13.70 -3.28
C ASN A 145 -6.71 -13.14 -4.71
N PHE A 146 -5.65 -13.49 -5.45
CA PHE A 146 -5.37 -12.95 -6.79
C PHE A 146 -5.38 -14.01 -7.89
N GLY A 147 -5.35 -15.32 -7.56
CA GLY A 147 -5.32 -16.40 -8.55
C GLY A 147 -6.57 -16.46 -9.45
N LYS A 148 -7.69 -15.86 -9.03
CA LYS A 148 -8.92 -15.71 -9.82
C LYS A 148 -9.08 -14.33 -10.45
N GLY A 149 -8.04 -13.50 -10.43
CA GLY A 149 -8.05 -12.11 -10.87
C GLY A 149 -8.35 -11.12 -9.74
N LEU A 150 -8.34 -9.83 -10.11
CA LEU A 150 -8.48 -8.69 -9.20
C LEU A 150 -9.93 -8.28 -8.93
N ASP A 151 -10.89 -8.83 -9.67
CA ASP A 151 -12.31 -8.45 -9.61
C ASP A 151 -13.08 -9.16 -8.48
N GLN A 152 -12.56 -9.05 -7.27
CA GLN A 152 -13.18 -9.68 -6.10
C GLN A 152 -14.39 -8.87 -5.61
N PRO A 153 -15.50 -9.50 -5.15
CA PRO A 153 -16.68 -8.78 -4.69
C PRO A 153 -16.40 -7.75 -3.58
N HIS A 154 -15.47 -8.06 -2.67
CA HIS A 154 -15.07 -7.17 -1.57
C HIS A 154 -14.32 -5.91 -2.06
N SER A 155 -13.75 -5.92 -3.26
CA SER A 155 -13.12 -4.75 -3.87
C SER A 155 -14.15 -3.68 -4.22
N LYS A 156 -15.35 -4.10 -4.66
CA LYS A 156 -16.46 -3.22 -5.06
C LYS A 156 -17.33 -2.73 -3.90
N MET A 157 -17.26 -3.41 -2.76
CA MET A 157 -18.14 -3.11 -1.63
C MET A 157 -17.64 -1.87 -0.87
N PRO A 158 -18.50 -0.88 -0.58
CA PRO A 158 -18.08 0.32 0.13
C PRO A 158 -17.78 0.05 1.61
N VAL A 159 -16.98 0.93 2.21
CA VAL A 159 -16.66 0.99 3.64
C VAL A 159 -17.35 2.22 4.23
N HIS A 160 -18.24 2.00 5.19
CA HIS A 160 -19.04 3.05 5.83
C HIS A 160 -18.54 3.49 7.21
N VAL A 161 -17.64 2.71 7.84
CA VAL A 161 -17.06 3.09 9.12
C VAL A 161 -16.18 4.34 8.96
N PRO A 162 -16.09 5.21 9.98
CA PRO A 162 -15.19 6.36 9.94
C PRO A 162 -13.76 5.94 9.56
N THR A 163 -13.23 6.49 8.48
CA THR A 163 -11.94 6.09 7.93
C THR A 163 -10.95 7.25 7.93
N GLY A 164 -9.72 6.98 8.39
CA GLY A 164 -8.56 7.85 8.22
C GLY A 164 -7.61 7.24 7.19
N PHE A 165 -7.02 8.09 6.34
CA PHE A 165 -6.02 7.68 5.36
C PHE A 165 -4.75 8.50 5.48
N ALA A 166 -3.61 7.83 5.72
CA ALA A 166 -2.28 8.41 5.69
C ALA A 166 -1.66 8.23 4.30
N CYS A 167 -1.42 9.32 3.58
CA CYS A 167 -0.94 9.30 2.20
C CYS A 167 0.57 9.56 2.17
N PHE A 168 1.34 8.47 2.11
CA PHE A 168 2.81 8.52 2.03
C PHE A 168 3.28 8.76 0.60
N PRO A 169 4.25 9.67 0.38
CA PRO A 169 4.63 10.12 -0.97
C PRO A 169 5.26 9.03 -1.84
N ASN A 170 6.00 8.10 -1.23
CA ASN A 170 6.68 7.01 -1.94
C ASN A 170 5.90 5.69 -1.92
N GLU A 171 4.61 5.70 -1.58
CA GLU A 171 3.78 4.49 -1.60
C GLU A 171 3.76 3.86 -3.01
N VAL A 172 3.81 2.52 -3.08
CA VAL A 172 3.88 1.71 -4.30
C VAL A 172 2.79 2.10 -5.29
N MET A 173 1.60 2.41 -4.78
CA MET A 173 0.51 2.96 -5.58
C MET A 173 -0.06 4.22 -4.93
N HIS A 174 0.22 5.35 -5.57
CA HIS A 174 -0.33 6.63 -5.16
C HIS A 174 -1.86 6.66 -5.32
N SER A 175 -2.55 7.13 -4.28
CA SER A 175 -4.01 7.09 -4.19
C SER A 175 -4.56 8.46 -3.83
N PRO A 176 -4.90 9.30 -4.82
CA PRO A 176 -5.54 10.59 -4.59
C PRO A 176 -6.80 10.47 -3.74
N LYS A 177 -7.12 11.53 -3.01
CA LYS A 177 -8.31 11.58 -2.14
C LYS A 177 -9.61 11.22 -2.87
N LEU A 178 -9.72 11.60 -4.15
CA LEU A 178 -10.85 11.25 -5.01
C LEU A 178 -11.04 9.73 -5.10
N TRP A 179 -9.96 8.98 -5.27
CA TRP A 179 -9.99 7.53 -5.45
C TRP A 179 -10.27 6.82 -4.12
N VAL A 180 -9.63 7.28 -3.05
CA VAL A 180 -9.87 6.75 -1.70
C VAL A 180 -11.36 6.87 -1.32
N LYS A 181 -12.00 8.00 -1.64
CA LYS A 181 -13.44 8.21 -1.37
C LYS A 181 -14.37 7.27 -2.12
N GLN A 182 -13.94 6.62 -3.21
CA GLN A 182 -14.78 5.66 -3.94
C GLN A 182 -15.04 4.38 -3.14
N LYS A 183 -14.07 3.97 -2.31
CA LYS A 183 -14.23 2.81 -1.41
C LYS A 183 -14.63 3.25 -0.01
N TYR A 184 -14.01 4.30 0.52
CA TYR A 184 -14.18 4.77 1.89
C TYR A 184 -15.14 5.96 1.93
N HIS A 185 -16.45 5.68 1.97
CA HIS A 185 -17.49 6.70 1.87
C HIS A 185 -17.52 7.65 3.07
N ASN A 186 -17.09 7.17 4.25
CA ASN A 186 -16.99 7.98 5.48
C ASN A 186 -15.52 8.33 5.79
N LEU A 187 -14.84 8.95 4.83
CA LEU A 187 -13.46 9.40 4.99
C LEU A 187 -13.41 10.68 5.84
N VAL A 188 -13.03 10.54 7.12
CA VAL A 188 -13.00 11.64 8.10
C VAL A 188 -11.63 12.32 8.22
N ALA A 189 -10.57 11.63 7.80
CA ALA A 189 -9.21 12.18 7.75
C ALA A 189 -8.51 11.72 6.46
N PHE A 190 -7.81 12.64 5.82
CA PHE A 190 -6.90 12.36 4.71
C PHE A 190 -5.66 13.22 4.94
N SER A 191 -4.53 12.57 5.22
CA SER A 191 -3.32 13.20 5.71
C SER A 191 -2.16 12.95 4.74
N PRO A 192 -1.83 13.91 3.87
CA PRO A 192 -0.58 13.87 3.11
C PRO A 192 0.62 13.90 4.05
N MET A 193 1.55 12.95 3.92
CA MET A 193 2.76 12.87 4.73
C MET A 193 3.93 13.56 4.04
N ALA A 194 4.86 14.08 4.85
CA ALA A 194 6.03 14.81 4.34
C ALA A 194 7.09 13.87 3.71
N CYS A 195 7.21 12.66 4.22
CA CYS A 195 8.14 11.62 3.76
C CYS A 195 7.58 10.23 4.09
N GLY A 196 8.25 9.19 3.60
CA GLY A 196 7.91 7.79 3.81
C GLY A 196 7.32 7.11 2.57
N GLY A 197 7.40 5.78 2.54
CA GLY A 197 6.85 4.89 1.53
C GLY A 197 5.91 3.84 2.11
N HIS A 198 6.02 2.61 1.62
CA HIS A 198 5.10 1.52 1.94
C HIS A 198 5.16 1.06 3.39
N PHE A 199 6.37 1.00 3.96
CA PHE A 199 6.61 0.52 5.33
C PHE A 199 6.43 1.63 6.37
N ALA A 200 5.39 2.45 6.22
CA ALA A 200 5.12 3.68 6.97
C ALA A 200 5.47 3.64 8.46
N ALA A 201 4.99 2.64 9.20
CA ALA A 201 5.21 2.54 10.64
C ALA A 201 6.65 2.18 11.03
N MET A 202 7.38 1.51 10.13
CA MET A 202 8.78 1.14 10.34
C MET A 202 9.73 2.23 9.84
N GLU A 203 9.37 2.92 8.75
CA GLU A 203 10.17 3.98 8.15
C GLU A 203 10.03 5.31 8.90
N GLU A 204 8.81 5.70 9.25
CA GLU A 204 8.48 6.99 9.87
C GLU A 204 7.55 6.77 11.08
N PRO A 205 8.04 6.11 12.16
CA PRO A 205 7.21 5.69 13.28
C PRO A 205 6.51 6.86 13.98
N GLN A 206 7.18 8.02 14.12
CA GLN A 206 6.60 9.20 14.74
C GLN A 206 5.46 9.77 13.90
N LEU A 207 5.67 9.94 12.59
CA LEU A 207 4.63 10.47 11.68
C LEU A 207 3.39 9.58 11.68
N MET A 208 3.58 8.25 11.58
CA MET A 208 2.47 7.30 11.59
C MET A 208 1.74 7.29 12.94
N ALA A 209 2.47 7.33 14.06
CA ALA A 209 1.87 7.34 15.40
C ALA A 209 1.07 8.63 15.65
N GLU A 210 1.60 9.79 15.27
CA GLU A 210 0.92 11.08 15.43
C GLU A 210 -0.38 11.15 14.62
N ASP A 211 -0.36 10.70 13.37
CA ASP A 211 -1.56 10.67 12.53
C ASP A 211 -2.62 9.72 13.08
N LEU A 212 -2.22 8.52 13.53
CA LEU A 212 -3.12 7.56 14.15
C LEU A 212 -3.76 8.13 15.43
N GLN A 213 -2.97 8.77 16.30
CA GLN A 213 -3.48 9.41 17.52
C GLN A 213 -4.44 10.55 17.19
N LYS A 214 -4.15 11.37 16.17
CA LYS A 214 -5.03 12.45 15.70
C LYS A 214 -6.34 11.89 15.16
N PHE A 215 -6.29 10.79 14.40
CA PHE A 215 -7.46 10.09 13.93
C PHE A 215 -8.32 9.57 15.09
N ILE A 216 -7.72 8.87 16.07
CA ILE A 216 -8.43 8.35 17.25
C ILE A 216 -9.12 9.48 18.01
N LYS A 217 -8.42 10.59 18.29
CA LYS A 217 -9.01 11.79 18.94
C LYS A 217 -10.20 12.35 18.16
N THR A 218 -10.16 12.29 16.82
CA THR A 218 -11.26 12.74 15.96
C THR A 218 -12.48 11.84 16.09
N ILE A 219 -12.28 10.52 16.12
CA ILE A 219 -13.36 9.55 16.29
C ILE A 219 -13.99 9.68 17.68
N GLU A 220 -13.19 9.72 18.75
CA GLU A 220 -13.68 9.81 20.12
C GLU A 220 -14.50 11.09 20.37
N LYS A 221 -14.10 12.22 19.77
CA LYS A 221 -14.89 13.46 19.84
C LYS A 221 -16.25 13.33 19.15
N LYS A 222 -16.31 12.67 17.99
CA LYS A 222 -17.58 12.44 17.28
C LYS A 222 -18.51 11.50 18.04
N THR A 223 -17.99 10.50 18.74
CA THR A 223 -18.82 9.58 19.56
C THR A 223 -19.40 10.26 20.81
N LYS A 224 -18.81 11.37 21.27
CA LYS A 224 -19.24 12.12 22.46
C LYS A 224 -20.25 13.24 22.18
N GLN A 225 -20.56 13.52 20.92
CA GLN A 225 -21.61 14.49 20.57
C GLN A 225 -22.97 13.77 20.56
N PRO A 226 -23.96 14.22 21.36
CA PRO A 226 -25.27 13.57 21.48
C PRO A 226 -26.09 13.61 20.19
#